data_AF-A0A9D4PBE7-F1
#
_entry.id   AF-A0A9D4PBE7-F1
#
_cell.length_a   1.000
_cell.length_b   1.000
_cell.length_c   1.000
_cell.angle_alpha   90.00
_cell.angle_beta   90.00
_cell.angle_gamma   90.00
#
_symmetry.space_group_name_H-M   'P 1'
#
loop_
_entity.id
_entity.type
_entity.pdbx_description
1 polymer ?
#
loop_
_entity_poly.entity_id
_entity_poly.type
_entity_poly.pdbx_seq_one_letter_code
_entity_poly.pdbx_strand_id
1 'polypeptide(L)'
;MPSDVSGWVALIHEAHDATSKKITRTVEAPAVDRNLLHLRDSRRCLLKRWKRQRLNHCLYRRIATLSEEANEYATKLATDGWVQFGGSLRCTLGTRQTWAILRAMLEPEKSKSAMNRTLQRIVHDFRGTDGELIQALKDRYIGTDAVLPYALEYTGSENAKLDASITKEVFAAAQAANRNSAP
;
A
#
# COMPACT_ATOMS: atom_id res chain seq x y z
N MET A 1 29.66 9.12 41.72
CA MET A 1 29.19 7.81 41.25
C MET A 1 27.88 7.50 41.96
N PRO A 2 26.81 7.11 41.26
CA PRO A 2 25.51 6.87 41.90
C PRO A 2 25.62 5.76 42.94
N SER A 3 25.06 5.98 44.14
CA SER A 3 25.09 5.04 45.27
C SER A 3 23.92 4.05 45.29
N ASP A 4 22.93 4.24 44.40
CA ASP A 4 21.68 3.47 44.37
C ASP A 4 21.37 2.95 42.96
N VAL A 5 20.66 1.82 42.87
CA VAL A 5 20.34 1.14 41.60
C VAL A 5 19.48 2.03 40.70
N SER A 6 18.57 2.81 41.31
CA SER A 6 17.73 3.78 40.61
C SER A 6 18.57 4.86 39.89
N GLY A 7 19.64 5.33 40.53
CA GLY A 7 20.58 6.31 39.97
C GLY A 7 21.42 5.75 38.83
N TRP A 8 21.80 4.47 38.89
CA TRP A 8 22.46 3.78 37.78
C TRP A 8 21.53 3.61 36.57
N VAL A 9 20.27 3.23 36.80
CA VAL A 9 19.27 3.11 35.73
C VAL A 9 19.01 4.46 35.05
N ALA A 10 18.88 5.54 35.82
CA ALA A 10 18.73 6.89 35.28
C ALA A 10 19.95 7.32 34.44
N LEU A 11 21.16 7.08 34.92
CA LEU A 11 22.40 7.40 34.20
C LEU A 11 22.53 6.60 32.90
N ILE A 12 22.13 5.32 32.91
CA ILE A 12 22.12 4.48 31.70
C ILE A 12 21.08 4.98 30.70
N HIS A 13 19.88 5.35 31.15
CA HIS A 13 18.86 5.92 30.26
C HIS A 13 19.29 7.27 29.67
N GLU A 14 19.90 8.14 30.46
CA GLU A 14 20.41 9.43 30.00
C GLU A 14 21.55 9.25 28.98
N ALA A 15 22.52 8.36 29.27
CA ALA A 15 23.61 8.03 28.35
C ALA A 15 23.09 7.38 27.06
N HIS A 16 22.08 6.51 27.17
CA HIS A 16 21.41 5.88 26.04
C HIS A 16 20.68 6.91 25.17
N ASP A 17 19.92 7.82 25.78
CA ASP A 17 19.17 8.85 25.05
C ASP A 17 20.10 9.91 24.44
N ALA A 18 21.24 10.20 25.07
CA ALA A 18 22.26 11.08 24.50
C ALA A 18 22.96 10.47 23.25
N THR A 19 23.07 9.14 23.20
CA THR A 19 23.82 8.44 22.12
C THR A 19 22.89 7.91 21.02
N SER A 20 21.62 7.63 21.35
CA SER A 20 20.65 7.03 20.43
C SER A 20 19.87 8.08 19.63
N LYS A 21 19.42 7.70 18.44
CA LYS A 21 18.52 8.51 17.61
C LYS A 21 17.19 7.77 17.46
N LYS A 22 16.09 8.42 17.80
CA LYS A 22 14.74 7.88 17.57
C LYS A 22 14.37 8.06 16.09
N ILE A 23 14.05 6.97 15.41
CA ILE A 23 13.69 6.96 13.99
C ILE A 23 12.21 6.59 13.89
N THR A 24 11.40 7.50 13.35
CA THR A 24 9.98 7.24 13.07
C THR A 24 9.87 6.24 11.92
N ARG A 25 9.34 5.06 12.21
CA ARG A 25 9.02 4.06 11.19
C ARG A 25 7.71 4.45 10.52
N THR A 26 7.66 4.38 9.19
CA THR A 26 6.43 4.57 8.43
C THR A 26 5.84 3.20 8.08
N VAL A 27 4.55 3.18 7.71
CA VAL A 27 3.86 1.95 7.27
C VAL A 27 4.56 1.31 6.06
N GLU A 28 5.19 2.11 5.21
CA GLU A 28 5.92 1.67 4.02
C GLU A 28 7.31 1.09 4.31
N ALA A 29 7.93 1.46 5.44
CA ALA A 29 9.26 1.00 5.84
C ALA A 29 9.27 0.56 7.31
N PRO A 30 8.69 -0.61 7.63
CA PRO A 30 8.52 -1.06 9.01
C PRO A 30 9.84 -1.51 9.65
N ALA A 31 10.84 -1.89 8.86
CA ALA A 31 12.15 -2.34 9.32
C ALA A 31 13.24 -1.42 8.77
N VAL A 32 14.11 -0.94 9.66
CA VAL A 32 15.29 -0.14 9.30
C VAL A 32 16.51 -1.04 9.39
N ASP A 33 17.19 -1.25 8.28
CA ASP A 33 18.45 -1.99 8.27
C ASP A 33 19.56 -1.18 8.95
N ARG A 34 20.24 -1.81 9.93
CA ARG A 34 21.28 -1.17 10.74
C ARG A 34 22.52 -0.82 9.92
N ASN A 35 22.90 -1.69 8.97
CA ASN A 35 24.10 -1.51 8.18
C ASN A 35 23.94 -0.37 7.16
N LEU A 36 22.84 -0.35 6.42
CA LEU A 36 22.47 0.75 5.51
C LEU A 36 22.36 2.07 6.26
N LEU A 37 21.82 2.07 7.48
CA LEU A 37 21.78 3.26 8.30
C LEU A 37 23.18 3.77 8.63
N HIS A 38 24.08 2.87 9.05
CA HIS A 38 25.46 3.21 9.36
C HIS A 38 26.23 3.74 8.13
N LEU A 39 26.07 3.11 6.96
CA LEU A 39 26.67 3.58 5.70
C LEU A 39 26.14 4.96 5.31
N ARG A 40 24.83 5.18 5.45
CA ARG A 40 24.20 6.48 5.16
C ARG A 40 24.66 7.59 6.09
N ASP A 41 24.79 7.31 7.39
CA ASP A 41 25.29 8.27 8.38
C ASP A 41 26.78 8.57 8.15
N SER A 42 27.60 7.55 7.88
CA SER A 42 29.02 7.69 7.53
C SER A 42 29.22 8.57 6.30
N ARG A 43 28.47 8.29 5.22
CA ARG A 43 28.45 9.10 3.99
C ARG A 43 28.04 10.54 4.28
N ARG A 44 27.00 10.75 5.10
CA ARG A 44 26.51 12.09 5.48
C ARG A 44 27.58 12.89 6.23
N CYS A 45 28.29 12.28 7.17
CA CYS A 45 29.38 12.91 7.91
C CYS A 45 30.54 13.32 6.98
N LEU A 46 30.95 12.44 6.07
CA LEU A 46 31.99 12.74 5.10
C LEU A 46 31.57 13.82 4.10
N LEU A 47 30.31 13.83 3.65
CA LEU A 47 29.78 14.90 2.81
C LEU A 47 29.82 16.26 3.51
N LYS A 48 29.44 16.33 4.80
CA LYS A 48 29.54 17.57 5.59
C LYS A 48 30.98 18.06 5.66
N ARG A 49 31.94 17.16 5.88
CA ARG A 49 33.37 17.49 5.92
C ARG A 49 33.90 17.94 4.55
N TRP A 50 33.57 17.21 3.48
CA TRP A 50 33.99 17.53 2.11
C TRP A 50 33.42 18.87 1.63
N LYS A 51 32.18 19.23 1.99
CA LYS A 51 31.62 20.55 1.69
C LYS A 51 32.47 21.71 2.24
N ARG A 52 33.16 21.52 3.36
CA ARG A 52 34.10 22.48 3.95
C ARG A 52 35.50 22.43 3.31
N GLN A 53 35.85 21.32 2.64
CA GLN A 53 37.17 21.03 2.09
C GLN A 53 37.04 20.47 0.65
N ARG A 54 36.48 21.27 -0.27
CA ARG A 54 36.08 20.79 -1.61
C ARG A 54 37.24 20.28 -2.47
N LEU A 55 38.45 20.79 -2.26
CA LEU A 55 39.67 20.39 -2.96
C LEU A 55 40.20 19.02 -2.51
N ASN A 56 39.69 18.46 -1.41
CA ASN A 56 40.14 17.16 -0.92
C ASN A 56 39.47 16.01 -1.71
N HIS A 57 40.15 15.56 -2.76
CA HIS A 57 39.68 14.46 -3.60
C HIS A 57 39.65 13.10 -2.89
N CYS A 58 40.45 12.89 -1.83
CA CYS A 58 40.43 11.65 -1.06
C CYS A 58 39.08 11.45 -0.35
N LEU A 59 38.50 12.53 0.20
CA LEU A 59 37.16 12.50 0.79
C LEU A 59 36.10 12.20 -0.27
N TYR A 60 36.22 12.79 -1.46
CA TYR A 60 35.30 12.53 -2.57
C TYR A 60 35.33 11.05 -3.00
N ARG A 61 36.52 10.48 -3.19
CA ARG A 61 36.69 9.06 -3.50
C ARG A 61 36.14 8.16 -2.40
N ARG A 62 36.32 8.52 -1.12
CA ARG A 62 35.76 7.75 0.00
C ARG A 62 34.23 7.82 0.07
N ILE A 63 33.63 8.95 -0.30
CA ILE A 63 32.18 9.09 -0.42
C ILE A 63 31.64 8.23 -1.57
N ALA A 64 32.36 8.18 -2.69
CA ALA A 64 32.01 7.35 -3.83
C ALA A 64 32.04 5.86 -3.45
N THR A 65 33.12 5.39 -2.82
CA THR A 65 33.22 3.99 -2.36
C THR A 65 32.13 3.63 -1.36
N LEU A 66 31.84 4.48 -0.38
CA LEU A 66 30.71 4.24 0.54
C LEU A 66 29.34 4.22 -0.15
N SER A 67 29.18 4.98 -1.24
CA SER A 67 27.93 4.98 -2.01
C SER A 67 27.79 3.68 -2.82
N GLU A 68 28.90 3.17 -3.34
CA GLU A 68 28.97 1.88 -4.03
C GLU A 68 28.73 0.72 -3.06
N GLU A 69 29.45 0.68 -1.93
CA GLU A 69 29.24 -0.32 -0.85
C GLU A 69 27.77 -0.35 -0.38
N ALA A 70 27.15 0.82 -0.21
CA ALA A 70 25.74 0.91 0.16
C ALA A 70 24.80 0.38 -0.93
N ASN A 71 25.11 0.64 -2.20
CA ASN A 71 24.32 0.13 -3.32
C ASN A 71 24.44 -1.40 -3.44
N GLU A 72 25.67 -1.93 -3.38
CA GLU A 72 25.92 -3.38 -3.40
C GLU A 72 25.23 -4.11 -2.25
N TYR A 73 25.26 -3.54 -1.05
CA TYR A 73 24.57 -4.15 0.08
C TYR A 73 23.05 -4.07 -0.08
N ALA A 74 22.52 -2.94 -0.55
CA ALA A 74 21.09 -2.79 -0.81
C ALA A 74 20.60 -3.78 -1.89
N THR A 75 21.38 -4.00 -2.96
CA THR A 75 21.01 -4.97 -3.99
C THR A 75 21.03 -6.41 -3.45
N LYS A 76 22.07 -6.78 -2.70
CA LYS A 76 22.14 -8.09 -2.02
C LYS A 76 20.96 -8.30 -1.06
N LEU A 77 20.66 -7.30 -0.22
CA LEU A 77 19.55 -7.37 0.72
C LEU A 77 18.20 -7.51 -0.01
N ALA A 78 18.02 -6.80 -1.14
CA ALA A 78 16.83 -6.93 -1.96
C ALA A 78 16.71 -8.33 -2.57
N THR A 79 17.80 -8.87 -3.13
CA THR A 79 17.79 -10.23 -3.69
C THR A 79 17.52 -11.29 -2.63
N ASP A 80 18.13 -11.17 -1.45
CA ASP A 80 17.92 -12.10 -0.35
C ASP A 80 16.48 -12.04 0.16
N GLY A 81 15.93 -10.84 0.31
CA GLY A 81 14.53 -10.63 0.67
C GLY A 81 13.58 -11.27 -0.35
N TRP A 82 13.86 -11.15 -1.65
CA TRP A 82 13.09 -11.80 -2.70
C TRP A 82 13.20 -13.32 -2.68
N VAL A 83 14.39 -13.88 -2.43
CA VAL A 83 14.58 -15.33 -2.31
C VAL A 83 13.86 -15.89 -1.09
N GLN A 84 13.94 -15.20 0.06
CA GLN A 84 13.20 -15.55 1.27
C GLN A 84 11.69 -15.46 1.04
N PHE A 85 11.22 -14.39 0.40
CA PHE A 85 9.82 -14.21 0.04
C PHE A 85 9.32 -15.32 -0.89
N GLY A 86 10.04 -15.59 -1.99
CA GLY A 86 9.72 -16.71 -2.88
C GLY A 86 9.76 -18.05 -2.15
N GLY A 87 10.67 -18.19 -1.19
CA GLY A 87 10.75 -19.34 -0.29
C GLY A 87 9.50 -19.53 0.57
N SER A 88 8.94 -18.44 1.10
CA SER A 88 7.67 -18.46 1.85
C SER A 88 6.46 -18.86 1.00
N LEU A 89 6.53 -18.63 -0.31
CA LEU A 89 5.48 -19.02 -1.26
C LEU A 89 5.61 -20.46 -1.76
N ARG A 90 6.76 -21.12 -1.55
CA ARG A 90 6.91 -22.55 -1.85
C ARG A 90 5.91 -23.34 -1.01
N CYS A 91 5.31 -24.36 -1.61
CA CYS A 91 4.25 -25.20 -1.02
C CYS A 91 2.91 -24.49 -0.72
N THR A 92 2.73 -23.20 -1.04
CA THR A 92 1.44 -22.47 -0.87
C THR A 92 0.78 -22.08 -2.20
N LEU A 93 1.26 -22.60 -3.33
CA LEU A 93 0.77 -22.30 -4.68
C LEU A 93 -0.70 -22.70 -4.92
N GLY A 94 -1.27 -23.56 -4.07
CA GLY A 94 -2.71 -23.88 -4.10
C GLY A 94 -3.59 -22.84 -3.37
N THR A 95 -3.00 -21.90 -2.63
CA THR A 95 -3.76 -20.96 -1.81
C THR A 95 -4.16 -19.72 -2.61
N ARG A 96 -5.37 -19.22 -2.33
CA ARG A 96 -5.89 -17.98 -2.92
C ARG A 96 -4.97 -16.78 -2.66
N GLN A 97 -4.31 -16.74 -1.51
CA GLN A 97 -3.44 -15.65 -1.10
C GLN A 97 -2.20 -15.55 -1.99
N THR A 98 -1.52 -16.67 -2.25
CA THR A 98 -0.35 -16.73 -3.13
C THR A 98 -0.70 -16.31 -4.56
N TRP A 99 -1.85 -16.75 -5.08
CA TRP A 99 -2.34 -16.29 -6.40
C TRP A 99 -2.69 -14.80 -6.43
N ALA A 100 -3.26 -14.24 -5.37
CA ALA A 100 -3.54 -12.82 -5.28
C ALA A 100 -2.25 -11.99 -5.32
N ILE A 101 -1.20 -12.45 -4.64
CA ILE A 101 0.13 -11.84 -4.65
C ILE A 101 0.75 -11.92 -6.06
N LEU A 102 0.80 -13.11 -6.68
CA LEU A 102 1.37 -13.29 -8.01
C LEU A 102 0.65 -12.44 -9.07
N ARG A 103 -0.68 -12.37 -8.99
CA ARG A 103 -1.48 -11.53 -9.89
C ARG A 103 -1.20 -10.04 -9.68
N ALA A 104 -1.00 -9.60 -8.44
CA ALA A 104 -0.60 -8.23 -8.15
C ALA A 104 0.81 -7.89 -8.66
N MET A 105 1.70 -8.87 -8.82
CA MET A 105 3.03 -8.67 -9.43
C MET A 105 2.97 -8.58 -10.95
N LEU A 106 2.11 -9.37 -11.61
CA LEU A 106 1.93 -9.35 -13.06
C LEU A 106 1.14 -8.11 -13.54
N GLU A 107 0.10 -7.74 -12.80
CA GLU A 107 -0.78 -6.62 -13.14
C GLU A 107 -0.93 -5.68 -11.92
N PRO A 108 0.08 -4.87 -11.61
CA PRO A 108 0.05 -3.98 -10.45
C PRO A 108 -1.11 -2.97 -10.53
N GLU A 109 -1.46 -2.54 -11.74
CA GLU A 109 -2.54 -1.57 -12.01
C GLU A 109 -3.95 -2.15 -11.80
N LYS A 110 -4.14 -3.46 -12.00
CA LYS A 110 -5.45 -4.12 -11.82
C LYS A 110 -5.66 -4.68 -10.41
N SER A 111 -4.69 -4.48 -9.53
CA SER A 111 -4.82 -4.88 -8.12
C SER A 111 -5.92 -4.07 -7.42
N LYS A 112 -6.66 -4.71 -6.50
CA LYS A 112 -7.66 -4.05 -5.66
C LYS A 112 -7.07 -2.85 -4.90
N SER A 113 -5.80 -2.92 -4.53
CA SER A 113 -5.09 -1.81 -3.87
C SER A 113 -4.84 -0.62 -4.80
N ALA A 114 -4.49 -0.86 -6.07
CA ALA A 114 -4.32 0.21 -7.06
C ALA A 114 -5.66 0.88 -7.38
N MET A 115 -6.72 0.08 -7.57
CA MET A 115 -8.07 0.58 -7.74
C MET A 115 -8.52 1.43 -6.54
N ASN A 116 -8.28 0.99 -5.31
CA ASN A 116 -8.61 1.75 -4.10
C ASN A 116 -7.86 3.08 -4.02
N ARG A 117 -6.57 3.12 -4.38
CA ARG A 117 -5.79 4.37 -4.44
C ARG A 117 -6.36 5.33 -5.48
N THR A 118 -6.74 4.82 -6.65
CA THR A 118 -7.39 5.62 -7.70
C THR A 118 -8.73 6.17 -7.22
N LEU A 119 -9.54 5.36 -6.53
CA LEU A 119 -10.80 5.81 -5.93
C LEU A 119 -10.58 6.88 -4.85
N GLN A 120 -9.62 6.68 -3.94
CA GLN A 120 -9.28 7.67 -2.92
C GLN A 120 -8.81 8.99 -3.54
N ARG A 121 -8.02 8.92 -4.62
CA ARG A 121 -7.62 10.11 -5.36
C ARG A 121 -8.83 10.81 -5.99
N ILE A 122 -9.75 10.07 -6.61
CA ILE A 122 -10.96 10.64 -7.21
C ILE A 122 -11.82 11.33 -6.13
N VAL A 123 -11.99 10.70 -4.97
CA VAL A 123 -12.73 11.28 -3.84
C VAL A 123 -12.05 12.55 -3.34
N HIS A 124 -10.72 12.53 -3.18
CA HIS A 124 -9.96 13.70 -2.71
C HIS A 124 -9.92 14.85 -3.72
N ASP A 125 -9.82 14.55 -5.02
CA ASP A 125 -9.75 15.55 -6.08
C ASP A 125 -11.12 16.16 -6.40
N PHE A 126 -12.22 15.52 -5.97
CA PHE A 126 -13.56 16.03 -6.16
C PHE A 126 -13.86 17.17 -5.17
N ARG A 127 -14.10 18.36 -5.71
CA ARG A 127 -14.48 19.54 -4.93
C ARG A 127 -15.97 19.52 -4.66
N GLY A 128 -16.39 18.77 -3.64
CA GLY A 128 -17.79 18.65 -3.24
C GLY A 128 -17.99 17.66 -2.09
N THR A 129 -19.25 17.31 -1.82
CA THR A 129 -19.62 16.32 -0.81
C THR A 129 -19.72 14.92 -1.44
N ASP A 130 -19.47 13.85 -0.69
CA ASP A 130 -19.55 12.45 -1.19
C ASP A 130 -20.88 12.15 -1.92
N GLY A 131 -21.99 12.72 -1.44
CA GLY A 131 -23.30 12.57 -2.07
C GLY A 131 -23.40 13.21 -3.46
N GLU A 132 -22.72 14.33 -3.68
CA GLU A 132 -22.68 15.02 -4.98
C GLU A 132 -21.79 14.27 -5.98
N LEU A 133 -20.69 13.66 -5.50
CA LEU A 133 -19.87 12.77 -6.31
C LEU A 133 -20.69 11.56 -6.82
N ILE A 134 -21.48 10.95 -5.94
CA ILE A 134 -22.34 9.81 -6.32
C ILE A 134 -23.38 10.23 -7.37
N GLN A 135 -24.02 11.40 -7.20
CA GLN A 135 -24.98 11.89 -8.19
C GLN A 135 -24.31 12.20 -9.54
N ALA A 136 -23.15 12.86 -9.52
CA ALA A 136 -22.39 13.15 -10.74
C ALA A 136 -21.95 11.85 -11.47
N LEU A 137 -21.58 10.81 -10.73
CA LEU A 137 -21.28 9.49 -11.29
C LEU A 137 -22.52 8.82 -11.87
N LYS A 138 -23.67 8.91 -11.18
CA LYS A 138 -24.95 8.38 -11.64
C LYS A 138 -25.36 9.05 -12.95
N ASP A 139 -25.35 10.38 -12.99
CA ASP A 139 -25.71 11.14 -14.19
C ASP A 139 -24.79 10.83 -15.37
N ARG A 140 -23.49 10.65 -15.12
CA ARG A 140 -22.50 10.41 -16.17
C ARG A 140 -22.54 8.99 -16.76
N TYR A 141 -22.76 7.97 -15.94
CA TYR A 141 -22.59 6.57 -16.35
C TYR A 141 -23.88 5.76 -16.42
N ILE A 142 -24.88 6.11 -15.62
CA ILE A 142 -26.17 5.42 -15.61
C ILE A 142 -27.18 6.21 -16.45
N GLY A 143 -27.02 7.54 -16.52
CA GLY A 143 -28.01 8.42 -17.10
C GLY A 143 -29.20 8.60 -16.17
N THR A 144 -29.91 9.71 -16.31
CA THR A 144 -31.18 9.90 -15.61
C THR A 144 -32.20 8.98 -16.29
N ASP A 145 -32.88 8.13 -15.52
CA ASP A 145 -34.01 7.31 -15.98
C ASP A 145 -35.18 8.23 -16.39
N ALA A 146 -35.02 8.97 -17.48
CA ALA A 146 -36.15 9.51 -18.20
C ALA A 146 -36.77 8.30 -18.89
N VAL A 147 -37.72 7.67 -18.20
CA VAL A 147 -38.64 6.72 -18.81
C VAL A 147 -39.31 7.45 -19.96
N LEU A 148 -38.79 7.27 -21.17
CA LEU A 148 -39.48 7.70 -22.37
C LEU A 148 -40.84 6.99 -22.33
N PRO A 149 -41.97 7.71 -22.43
CA PRO A 149 -43.27 7.07 -22.47
C PRO A 149 -43.26 6.08 -23.65
N TYR A 150 -43.28 4.79 -23.34
CA TYR A 150 -43.33 3.73 -24.33
C TYR A 150 -44.58 3.95 -25.18
N ALA A 151 -44.41 4.23 -26.47
CA ALA A 151 -45.50 4.50 -27.41
C ALA A 151 -46.29 3.24 -27.81
N LEU A 152 -45.94 2.08 -27.26
CA LEU A 152 -46.53 0.79 -27.59
C LEU A 152 -47.34 0.28 -26.40
N GLU A 153 -48.65 0.20 -26.57
CA GLU A 153 -49.53 -0.49 -25.63
C GLU A 153 -49.24 -2.00 -25.66
N TYR A 154 -49.12 -2.59 -24.48
CA TYR A 154 -48.87 -4.02 -24.31
C TYR A 154 -50.07 -4.81 -24.86
N THR A 155 -49.84 -5.60 -25.91
CA THR A 155 -50.86 -6.42 -26.61
C THR A 155 -50.92 -7.87 -26.11
N GLY A 156 -50.17 -8.21 -25.06
CA GLY A 156 -50.14 -9.54 -24.45
C GLY A 156 -51.22 -9.76 -23.40
N SER A 157 -51.37 -11.01 -22.94
CA SER A 157 -52.20 -11.34 -21.78
C SER A 157 -51.49 -10.95 -20.48
N GLU A 158 -52.24 -10.42 -19.51
CA GLU A 158 -51.71 -10.03 -18.20
C GLU A 158 -51.05 -11.23 -17.50
N ASN A 159 -49.79 -11.06 -17.08
CA ASN A 159 -49.01 -12.10 -16.41
C ASN A 159 -48.80 -11.74 -14.94
N ALA A 160 -49.82 -11.97 -14.13
CA ALA A 160 -49.82 -11.67 -12.70
C ALA A 160 -48.65 -12.29 -11.90
N LYS A 161 -48.02 -13.36 -12.40
CA LYS A 161 -46.83 -13.98 -11.77
C LYS A 161 -45.54 -13.19 -12.00
N LEU A 162 -45.40 -12.55 -13.16
CA LEU A 162 -44.21 -11.77 -13.52
C LEU A 162 -44.33 -10.31 -13.10
N ASP A 163 -45.56 -9.79 -13.05
CA ASP A 163 -45.87 -8.43 -12.60
C ASP A 163 -45.93 -8.29 -11.07
N ALA A 164 -45.81 -9.40 -10.35
CA ALA A 164 -45.70 -9.39 -8.89
C ALA A 164 -44.42 -8.66 -8.46
N SER A 165 -44.53 -7.78 -7.46
CA SER A 165 -43.38 -7.06 -6.89
C SER A 165 -42.29 -8.05 -6.45
N ILE A 166 -41.05 -7.82 -6.89
CA ILE A 166 -39.92 -8.67 -6.53
C ILE A 166 -39.77 -8.73 -5.00
N THR A 167 -40.02 -9.92 -4.44
CA THR A 167 -40.02 -10.16 -2.99
C THR A 167 -38.61 -10.08 -2.42
N LYS A 168 -38.48 -9.71 -1.14
CA LYS A 168 -37.19 -9.60 -0.42
C LYS A 168 -36.35 -10.90 -0.47
N GLU A 169 -36.99 -12.05 -0.63
CA GLU A 169 -36.34 -13.36 -0.77
C GLU A 169 -35.45 -13.44 -2.02
N VAL A 170 -35.85 -12.81 -3.12
CA VAL A 170 -35.06 -12.76 -4.37
C VAL A 170 -33.81 -11.93 -4.17
N PHE A 171 -33.92 -10.80 -3.45
CA PHE A 171 -32.76 -9.99 -3.08
C PHE A 171 -31.81 -10.71 -2.14
N ALA A 172 -32.34 -11.47 -1.17
CA ALA A 172 -31.53 -12.29 -0.27
C ALA A 172 -30.81 -13.43 -1.04
N ALA A 173 -31.50 -14.09 -1.97
CA ALA A 173 -30.92 -15.10 -2.84
C ALA A 173 -29.84 -14.52 -3.77
N ALA A 174 -30.05 -13.33 -4.33
CA ALA A 174 -29.07 -12.64 -5.15
C ALA A 174 -27.83 -12.21 -4.34
N GLN A 175 -27.99 -11.80 -3.08
CA GLN A 175 -26.86 -11.52 -2.19
C GLN A 175 -26.12 -12.78 -1.74
N ALA A 176 -26.82 -13.89 -1.56
CA ALA A 176 -26.23 -15.17 -1.19
C ALA A 176 -25.53 -15.87 -2.38
N ALA A 177 -25.88 -15.50 -3.61
CA ALA A 177 -25.26 -16.03 -4.81
C ALA A 177 -23.80 -15.56 -4.91
N ASN A 178 -22.88 -16.54 -4.87
CA ASN A 178 -21.45 -16.34 -5.01
C ASN A 178 -20.99 -16.87 -6.37
N ARG A 179 -19.77 -16.51 -6.81
CA ARG A 179 -19.19 -16.95 -8.10
C ARG A 179 -19.18 -18.48 -8.34
N ASN A 180 -19.43 -19.29 -7.31
CA ASN A 180 -19.47 -20.76 -7.36
C ASN A 180 -20.88 -21.35 -7.16
N SER A 181 -21.95 -20.55 -7.16
CA SER A 181 -23.31 -21.01 -6.84
C SER A 181 -24.26 -21.12 -8.04
N ALA A 182 -23.76 -21.08 -9.27
CA ALA A 182 -24.53 -21.48 -10.43
C ALA A 182 -24.30 -22.99 -10.70
N PRO A 183 -25.34 -23.77 -11.03
CA PRO A 183 -25.19 -25.16 -11.47
C PRO A 183 -24.48 -25.27 -12.83
#